data_AF-A0A662BNG0-F1
#
_entry.id   AF-A0A662BNG0-F1
#
_cell.length_a   1.000
_cell.length_b   1.000
_cell.length_c   1.000
_cell.angle_alpha   90.00
_cell.angle_beta   90.00
_cell.angle_gamma   90.00
#
_symmetry.space_group_name_H-M   'P 1'
#
loop_
_entity.id
_entity.type
_entity.pdbx_description
1 polymer ?
#
loop_
_entity_poly.entity_id
_entity_poly.type
_entity_poly.pdbx_seq_one_letter_code
_entity_poly.pdbx_strand_id
1 'polypeptide(L)'
;MRHLTVIAFVLLVVCHFEMVSQPCLPEGITFSTQSQIDSFPINYPGCTEIEGDVIIEGETIVNLSVLNVLTSIEGRLRIWDCNALTSLEGLEGLTYIGDNLYFF
;
A
#
# COMPACT_ATOMS: atom_id res chain seq x y z
N MET A 1 -15.14 26.61 -37.22
CA MET A 1 -14.76 27.20 -35.91
C MET A 1 -15.49 26.56 -34.73
N ARG A 2 -16.80 26.24 -34.80
CA ARG A 2 -17.55 25.56 -33.70
C ARG A 2 -17.13 24.10 -33.42
N HIS A 3 -16.72 23.34 -34.44
CA HIS A 3 -16.15 21.98 -34.25
C HIS A 3 -14.70 22.04 -33.74
N LEU A 4 -13.96 23.10 -34.09
CA LEU A 4 -12.59 23.33 -33.65
C LEU A 4 -12.54 23.66 -32.14
N THR A 5 -13.54 24.41 -31.64
CA THR A 5 -13.69 24.69 -30.20
C THR A 5 -14.12 23.45 -29.41
N VAL A 6 -14.95 22.55 -29.95
CA VAL A 6 -15.31 21.28 -29.28
C VAL A 6 -14.13 20.31 -29.23
N ILE A 7 -13.36 20.17 -30.31
CA ILE A 7 -12.13 19.34 -30.33
C ILE A 7 -11.07 19.91 -29.39
N ALA A 8 -10.91 21.24 -29.32
CA ALA A 8 -10.02 21.88 -28.36
C ALA A 8 -10.47 21.69 -26.90
N PHE A 9 -11.79 21.65 -26.64
CA PHE A 9 -12.34 21.36 -25.31
C PHE A 9 -12.15 19.88 -24.93
N VAL A 10 -12.32 18.95 -25.86
CA VAL A 10 -12.04 17.51 -25.66
C VAL A 10 -10.54 17.26 -25.46
N LEU A 11 -9.67 18.02 -26.13
CA LEU A 11 -8.21 17.97 -25.94
C LEU A 11 -7.74 18.62 -24.61
N LEU A 12 -8.48 19.59 -24.07
CA LEU A 12 -8.26 20.15 -22.72
C LEU A 12 -8.83 19.27 -21.59
N VAL A 13 -9.77 18.38 -21.93
CA VAL A 13 -10.27 17.28 -21.07
C VAL A 13 -9.47 15.99 -21.31
N VAL A 14 -8.31 16.05 -21.98
CA VAL A 14 -7.22 15.14 -21.61
C VAL A 14 -6.79 15.65 -20.23
N CYS A 15 -7.51 15.19 -19.20
CA CYS A 15 -7.27 15.54 -17.82
C CYS A 15 -5.76 15.60 -17.63
N HIS A 16 -5.30 16.75 -17.17
CA HIS A 16 -4.11 16.79 -16.36
C HIS A 16 -4.42 15.84 -15.20
N PHE A 17 -4.08 14.56 -15.39
CA PHE A 17 -4.01 13.59 -14.32
C PHE A 17 -2.81 14.08 -13.54
N GLU A 18 -3.03 15.10 -12.70
CA GLU A 18 -2.14 15.31 -11.58
C GLU A 18 -2.21 13.98 -10.85
N MET A 19 -1.14 13.19 -10.96
CA MET A 19 -0.91 12.00 -10.15
C MET A 19 -0.70 12.50 -8.73
N VAL A 20 -1.77 13.00 -8.13
CA VAL A 20 -1.82 13.19 -6.70
C VAL A 20 -1.87 11.77 -6.17
N SER A 21 -0.81 11.36 -5.47
CA SER A 21 -0.85 10.16 -4.67
C SER A 21 -2.09 10.26 -3.80
N GLN A 22 -3.10 9.43 -4.08
CA GLN A 22 -4.28 9.36 -3.22
C GLN A 22 -3.77 8.93 -1.84
N PRO A 23 -4.21 9.54 -0.73
CA PRO A 23 -3.73 9.17 0.59
C PRO A 23 -3.94 7.68 0.78
N CYS A 24 -2.85 6.94 0.96
CA CYS A 24 -2.95 5.51 1.07
C CYS A 24 -3.08 5.11 2.53
N LEU A 25 -4.28 4.67 2.88
CA LEU A 25 -4.58 4.07 4.17
C LEU A 25 -4.17 4.98 5.35
N PRO A 26 -4.72 6.20 5.48
CA PRO A 26 -4.43 7.11 6.60
C PRO A 26 -4.82 6.52 7.96
N GLU A 27 -5.85 5.66 7.98
CA GLU A 27 -6.26 4.93 9.19
C GLU A 27 -5.49 3.61 9.38
N GLY A 28 -4.55 3.30 8.49
CA GLY A 28 -3.78 2.06 8.51
C GLY A 28 -4.52 0.85 7.94
N ILE A 29 -3.93 -0.32 8.15
CA ILE A 29 -4.44 -1.62 7.69
C ILE A 29 -4.05 -2.75 8.64
N THR A 30 -4.94 -3.72 8.77
CA THR A 30 -4.67 -4.98 9.48
C THR A 30 -4.79 -6.16 8.52
N PHE A 31 -3.72 -6.93 8.40
CA PHE A 31 -3.68 -8.19 7.67
C PHE A 31 -3.80 -9.34 8.65
N SER A 32 -4.91 -10.07 8.60
CA SER A 32 -5.17 -11.25 9.44
C SER A 32 -5.15 -12.57 8.67
N THR A 33 -5.00 -12.51 7.35
CA THR A 33 -4.97 -13.69 6.46
C THR A 33 -4.00 -13.46 5.31
N GLN A 34 -3.42 -14.56 4.80
CA GLN A 34 -2.54 -14.50 3.62
C GLN A 34 -3.26 -13.90 2.40
N SER A 35 -4.55 -14.22 2.20
CA SER A 35 -5.31 -13.69 1.06
C SER A 35 -5.43 -12.16 1.07
N GLN A 36 -5.46 -11.51 2.24
CA GLN A 36 -5.47 -10.04 2.31
C GLN A 36 -4.14 -9.44 1.88
N ILE A 37 -3.03 -10.07 2.28
CA ILE A 37 -1.68 -9.70 1.81
C ILE A 37 -1.61 -9.87 0.30
N ASP A 38 -1.96 -11.05 -0.22
CA ASP A 38 -1.93 -11.38 -1.64
C ASP A 38 -2.79 -10.43 -2.50
N SER A 39 -3.87 -9.90 -1.93
CA SER A 39 -4.78 -8.97 -2.60
C SER A 39 -4.41 -7.50 -2.42
N PHE A 40 -3.37 -7.17 -1.63
CA PHE A 40 -2.98 -5.79 -1.36
C PHE A 40 -2.77 -4.94 -2.63
N PRO A 41 -1.96 -5.34 -3.63
CA PRO A 41 -1.75 -4.52 -4.82
C PRO A 41 -2.99 -4.43 -5.72
N ILE A 42 -3.98 -5.31 -5.53
CA ILE A 42 -5.26 -5.30 -6.27
C ILE A 42 -6.23 -4.33 -5.61
N ASN A 43 -6.31 -4.36 -4.27
CA ASN A 43 -7.23 -3.53 -3.50
C ASN A 43 -6.73 -2.09 -3.34
N TYR A 44 -5.41 -1.90 -3.34
CA TYR A 44 -4.73 -0.60 -3.16
C TYR A 44 -3.70 -0.37 -4.27
N PRO A 45 -4.14 -0.28 -5.54
CA PRO A 45 -3.23 -0.16 -6.68
C PRO A 45 -2.41 1.12 -6.60
N GLY A 46 -1.09 0.98 -6.68
CA GLY A 46 -0.14 2.10 -6.60
C GLY A 46 0.13 2.62 -5.19
N CYS A 47 -0.41 1.98 -4.14
CA CYS A 47 -0.06 2.31 -2.78
C CYS A 47 1.35 1.80 -2.44
N THR A 48 2.29 2.73 -2.32
CA THR A 48 3.67 2.46 -1.91
C THR A 48 3.98 3.02 -0.52
N GLU A 49 3.19 3.99 -0.03
CA GLU A 49 3.43 4.70 1.22
C GLU A 49 2.16 4.63 2.07
N ILE A 50 2.16 3.83 3.14
CA ILE A 50 0.98 3.71 4.03
C ILE A 50 1.04 4.81 5.08
N GLU A 51 0.04 5.68 5.11
CA GLU A 51 -0.01 6.84 6.02
C GLU A 51 -0.36 6.47 7.48
N GLY A 52 -0.98 5.33 7.71
CA GLY A 52 -1.35 4.85 9.04
C GLY A 52 -0.52 3.66 9.54
N ASP A 53 -1.04 2.99 10.56
CA ASP A 53 -0.40 1.80 11.13
C ASP A 53 -0.56 0.57 10.24
N VAL A 54 0.45 -0.28 10.18
CA VAL A 54 0.37 -1.62 9.58
C VAL A 54 0.45 -2.66 10.68
N ILE A 55 -0.60 -3.48 10.78
CA ILE A 55 -0.67 -4.60 11.71
C ILE A 55 -0.76 -5.89 10.89
N ILE A 56 0.13 -6.84 11.16
CA ILE A 56 0.13 -8.18 10.58
C ILE A 56 -0.09 -9.15 11.72
N GLU A 57 -1.26 -9.77 11.76
CA GLU A 57 -1.70 -10.67 12.83
C GLU A 57 -2.47 -11.89 12.32
N GLY A 58 -1.76 -12.96 11.96
CA GLY A 58 -2.43 -14.17 11.49
C GLY A 58 -1.52 -15.39 11.48
N GLU A 59 -1.95 -16.43 12.21
CA GLU A 59 -1.19 -17.69 12.35
C GLU A 59 -0.91 -18.40 11.02
N THR A 60 -1.71 -18.13 10.00
CA THR A 60 -1.63 -18.75 8.66
C THR A 60 -0.89 -17.91 7.62
N ILE A 61 -0.37 -16.75 8.01
CA ILE A 61 0.46 -15.91 7.13
C ILE A 61 1.84 -16.55 7.03
N VAL A 62 2.26 -16.86 5.81
CA VAL A 62 3.50 -17.61 5.54
C VAL A 62 4.55 -16.78 4.83
N ASN A 63 4.16 -15.71 4.12
CA ASN A 63 5.08 -14.80 3.45
C ASN A 63 4.48 -13.40 3.30
N LEU A 64 5.37 -12.42 3.09
CA LEU A 64 5.01 -11.02 2.86
C LEU A 64 5.40 -10.56 1.45
N SER A 65 5.73 -11.48 0.53
CA SER A 65 6.47 -11.19 -0.72
C SER A 65 5.82 -10.12 -1.62
N VAL A 66 4.49 -9.99 -1.57
CA VAL A 66 3.72 -9.01 -2.33
C VAL A 66 3.74 -7.60 -1.73
N LEU A 67 4.20 -7.44 -0.49
CA LEU A 67 4.34 -6.14 0.17
C LEU A 67 5.64 -5.41 -0.23
N ASN A 68 6.43 -5.98 -1.14
CA ASN A 68 7.70 -5.40 -1.60
C ASN A 68 7.54 -4.08 -2.38
N VAL A 69 6.29 -3.75 -2.73
CA VAL A 69 5.88 -2.47 -3.31
C VAL A 69 5.91 -1.33 -2.29
N LEU A 70 5.88 -1.63 -0.99
CA LEU A 70 5.87 -0.63 0.07
C LEU A 70 7.26 -0.03 0.28
N THR A 71 7.33 1.30 0.29
CA THR A 71 8.54 2.10 0.51
C THR A 71 8.54 2.79 1.87
N SER A 72 7.37 3.17 2.39
CA SER A 72 7.22 3.75 3.73
C SER A 72 5.93 3.33 4.44
N ILE A 73 5.99 3.40 5.77
CA ILE A 73 4.84 3.35 6.68
C ILE A 73 4.99 4.56 7.61
N GLU A 74 4.10 5.54 7.54
CA GLU A 74 4.17 6.74 8.38
C GLU A 74 3.78 6.44 9.84
N GLY A 75 2.97 5.40 10.06
CA GLY A 75 2.64 4.88 11.38
C GLY A 75 3.65 3.85 11.90
N ARG A 76 3.15 2.94 12.74
CA ARG A 76 3.93 1.82 13.28
C ARG A 76 3.77 0.58 12.40
N LEU A 77 4.79 -0.29 12.41
CA LEU A 77 4.68 -1.66 11.89
C LEU A 77 4.66 -2.64 13.04
N ARG A 78 3.58 -3.41 13.19
CA ARG A 78 3.45 -4.47 14.19
C ARG A 78 3.23 -5.82 13.50
N ILE A 79 4.07 -6.78 13.83
CA ILE A 79 3.92 -8.18 13.42
C ILE A 79 3.76 -9.01 14.68
N TRP A 80 2.65 -9.73 14.81
CA TRP A 80 2.27 -10.44 16.02
C TRP A 80 1.53 -11.74 15.66
N ASP A 81 1.78 -12.84 16.36
CA ASP A 81 1.06 -14.11 16.18
C ASP A 81 1.10 -14.65 14.73
N CYS A 82 2.27 -14.53 14.10
CA CYS A 82 2.55 -15.01 12.75
C CYS A 82 3.46 -16.26 12.80
N ASN A 83 3.03 -17.31 13.52
CA ASN A 83 3.87 -18.50 13.80
C ASN A 83 4.39 -19.22 12.54
N ALA A 84 3.67 -19.12 11.43
CA ALA A 84 4.07 -19.73 10.16
C ALA A 84 5.00 -18.84 9.31
N LEU A 85 5.18 -17.57 9.68
CA LEU A 85 6.05 -16.61 8.98
C LEU A 85 7.50 -16.82 9.42
N THR A 86 8.33 -17.36 8.54
CA THR A 86 9.72 -17.71 8.85
C THR A 86 10.74 -16.63 8.48
N SER A 87 10.33 -15.63 7.70
CA SER A 87 11.18 -14.51 7.28
C SER A 87 10.34 -13.25 7.06
N LEU A 88 11.01 -12.10 7.01
CA LEU A 88 10.42 -10.82 6.60
C LEU A 88 10.68 -10.51 5.11
N GLU A 89 10.97 -11.54 4.32
CA GLU A 89 11.10 -11.40 2.86
C GLU A 89 9.77 -10.88 2.28
N GLY A 90 9.87 -9.86 1.44
CA GLY A 90 8.75 -9.05 0.97
C GLY A 90 8.68 -7.67 1.61
N LEU A 91 9.46 -7.36 2.64
CA LEU A 91 9.56 -6.01 3.21
C LEU A 91 10.86 -5.27 2.85
N GLU A 92 11.66 -5.80 1.92
CA GLU A 92 12.94 -5.24 1.52
C GLU A 92 12.86 -3.84 0.89
N GLY A 93 11.70 -3.47 0.35
CA GLY A 93 11.43 -2.13 -0.19
C GLY A 93 11.23 -1.07 0.89
N LEU A 94 10.93 -1.47 2.13
CA LEU A 94 10.55 -0.56 3.21
C LEU A 94 11.79 0.17 3.75
N THR A 95 11.84 1.49 3.53
CA THR A 95 12.97 2.34 3.93
C THR A 95 12.66 3.25 5.11
N TYR A 96 11.38 3.44 5.43
CA TYR A 96 10.92 4.32 6.51
C TYR A 96 9.75 3.71 7.28
N ILE A 97 9.84 3.77 8.61
CA ILE A 97 8.75 3.54 9.54
C ILE A 97 8.71 4.78 10.44
N GLY A 98 7.59 5.49 10.47
CA GLY A 98 7.48 6.77 11.16
C GLY A 98 7.44 6.64 12.69
N ASP A 99 6.96 5.49 13.17
CA ASP A 99 6.99 5.12 14.58
C ASP A 99 7.80 3.82 14.80
N ASN A 100 7.40 3.00 15.77
CA ASN A 100 8.14 1.82 16.20
C ASN A 100 7.86 0.60 15.30
N LEU A 101 8.87 -0.25 15.17
CA LEU A 101 8.75 -1.63 14.67
C LEU A 101 8.63 -2.59 15.86
N TYR A 102 7.54 -3.35 15.92
CA TYR A 102 7.31 -4.38 16.93
C TYR A 102 7.18 -5.76 16.29
N PHE A 103 7.93 -6.73 16.82
CA PHE A 103 7.84 -8.15 16.44
C PHE A 103 7.74 -9.01 17.71
N PHE A 104 6.72 -9.87 17.79
CA PHE A 104 6.43 -10.74 18.94
C PHE A 104 6.03 -12.14 18.52
#